data_AF-A0A3D4H928-F1
#
_entry.id   AF-A0A3D4H928-F1
#
_cell.length_a   1.000
_cell.length_b   1.000
_cell.length_c   1.000
_cell.angle_alpha   90.00
_cell.angle_beta   90.00
_cell.angle_gamma   90.00
#
_symmetry.space_group_name_H-M   'P 1'
#
loop_
_entity.id
_entity.type
_entity.pdbx_description
1 polymer ?
#
loop_
_entity_poly.entity_id
_entity_poly.type
_entity_poly.pdbx_seq_one_letter_code
_entity_poly.pdbx_strand_id
1 'polypeptide(L)'
;MTKRRFTLLEAYERFTEKETLCIRESNFEEVRSLQEKKGKLIRELGILEDAELIEENERQDFDRRLVELGRIEEANGQLLDKMQRQNRSNARSLAKQVSAVARIQKAYGGSDRPAVQRGLEGKA
;
A
#
# COMPACT_ATOMS: atom_id res chain seq x y z
N MET A 1 31.10 -21.46 2.71
CA MET A 1 30.23 -21.06 1.58
C MET A 1 28.82 -20.98 2.13
N THR A 2 28.14 -19.84 2.01
CA THR A 2 26.72 -19.72 2.39
C THR A 2 25.88 -20.50 1.38
N LYS A 3 25.09 -21.47 1.85
CA LYS A 3 24.20 -22.26 0.98
C LYS A 3 23.20 -21.34 0.30
N ARG A 4 22.81 -21.66 -0.94
CA ARG A 4 21.96 -20.79 -1.78
C ARG A 4 20.65 -20.46 -1.08
N ARG A 5 20.09 -21.40 -0.32
CA ARG A 5 18.89 -21.22 0.51
C ARG A 5 19.03 -20.08 1.52
N PHE A 6 20.17 -19.95 2.19
CA PHE A 6 20.42 -18.85 3.15
C PHE A 6 20.56 -17.50 2.45
N THR A 7 21.17 -17.45 1.27
CA THR A 7 21.27 -16.20 0.49
C THR A 7 19.90 -15.71 0.04
N LEU A 8 19.01 -16.61 -0.37
CA LEU A 8 17.63 -16.25 -0.72
C LEU A 8 16.84 -15.77 0.50
N LEU A 9 17.02 -16.40 1.66
CA LEU A 9 16.41 -15.98 2.92
C LEU A 9 16.88 -14.58 3.33
N GLU A 10 18.19 -14.31 3.29
CA GLU A 10 18.74 -12.98 3.57
C GLU A 10 18.20 -11.91 2.62
N ALA A 11 18.05 -12.24 1.34
CA ALA A 11 17.44 -11.32 0.38
C ALA A 11 15.97 -11.03 0.73
N TYR A 12 15.23 -12.04 1.17
CA TYR A 12 13.85 -11.90 1.59
C TYR A 12 13.72 -11.02 2.84
N GLU A 13 14.59 -11.21 3.84
CA GLU A 13 14.67 -10.37 5.04
C GLU A 13 14.91 -8.91 4.69
N ARG A 14 15.90 -8.62 3.85
CA ARG A 14 16.19 -7.25 3.41
C ARG A 14 15.00 -6.60 2.70
N PHE A 15 14.28 -7.36 1.88
CA PHE A 15 13.07 -6.82 1.23
C PHE A 15 11.93 -6.59 2.22
N THR A 16 11.82 -7.40 3.26
CA THR A 16 10.81 -7.25 4.31
C THR A 16 11.10 -6.05 5.21
N GLU A 17 12.37 -5.82 5.57
CA GLU A 17 12.80 -4.61 6.26
C GLU A 17 12.50 -3.36 5.43
N LYS A 18 12.87 -3.37 4.15
CA LYS A 18 12.60 -2.25 3.24
C LYS A 18 11.11 -2.01 3.05
N GLU A 19 10.32 -3.07 2.91
CA GLU A 19 8.87 -2.95 2.81
C GLU A 19 8.28 -2.28 4.04
N THR A 20 8.73 -2.66 5.24
CA THR A 20 8.29 -2.07 6.50
C THR A 20 8.47 -0.55 6.50
N LEU A 21 9.62 -0.07 6.01
CA LEU A 21 9.90 1.36 5.84
C LEU A 21 8.96 1.99 4.81
N CYS A 22 8.81 1.38 3.63
CA CYS A 22 7.94 1.92 2.58
C CYS A 22 6.47 1.99 3.02
N ILE A 23 5.97 1.03 3.79
CA ILE A 23 4.61 1.09 4.35
C ILE A 23 4.49 2.29 5.30
N ARG A 24 5.45 2.49 6.22
CA ARG A 24 5.43 3.62 7.16
C ARG A 24 5.47 4.97 6.45
N GLU A 25 6.21 5.06 5.34
CA GLU A 25 6.32 6.26 4.51
C GLU A 25 5.17 6.42 3.51
N SER A 26 4.19 5.51 3.48
CA SER A 26 3.09 5.48 2.51
C SER A 26 3.54 5.38 1.04
N ASN A 27 4.74 4.84 0.78
CA ASN A 27 5.26 4.59 -0.56
C ASN A 27 4.74 3.24 -1.10
N PHE A 28 3.44 3.19 -1.42
CA PHE A 28 2.75 1.96 -1.80
C PHE A 28 3.19 1.39 -3.16
N GLU A 29 3.74 2.23 -4.05
CA GLU A 29 4.27 1.78 -5.33
C GLU A 29 5.52 0.91 -5.13
N GLU A 30 6.43 1.33 -4.26
CA GLU A 30 7.61 0.53 -3.92
C GLU A 30 7.21 -0.72 -3.13
N VAL A 31 6.21 -0.65 -2.24
CA VAL A 31 5.67 -1.84 -1.54
C VAL A 31 5.22 -2.91 -2.55
N ARG A 32 4.49 -2.51 -3.60
CA ARG A 32 4.07 -3.45 -4.65
C ARG A 32 5.26 -4.09 -5.36
N SER A 33 6.26 -3.28 -5.75
CA SER A 33 7.50 -3.76 -6.38
C SER A 33 8.26 -4.75 -5.49
N LEU A 34 8.30 -4.51 -4.18
CA LEU A 34 8.93 -5.40 -3.20
C LEU A 34 8.16 -6.70 -3.03
N GLN A 35 6.83 -6.67 -2.98
CA GLN A 35 5.99 -7.87 -2.92
C GLN A 35 6.19 -8.77 -4.15
N GLU A 36 6.32 -8.19 -5.34
CA GLU A 36 6.63 -8.95 -6.56
C GLU A 36 8.01 -9.65 -6.48
N LYS A 37 9.02 -8.96 -5.94
CA LYS A 37 10.37 -9.51 -5.73
C LYS A 37 10.36 -10.62 -4.68
N LYS A 38 9.69 -10.40 -3.54
CA LYS A 38 9.50 -11.39 -2.47
C LYS A 38 8.79 -12.64 -2.97
N GLY A 39 7.76 -12.48 -3.79
CA GLY A 39 7.07 -13.61 -4.43
C GLY A 39 7.97 -14.43 -5.36
N LYS A 40 8.94 -13.81 -6.05
CA LYS A 40 9.96 -14.55 -6.82
C LYS A 40 10.89 -15.34 -5.92
N LEU A 41 11.37 -14.74 -4.82
CA LEU A 41 12.25 -15.42 -3.86
C LEU A 41 11.57 -16.62 -3.19
N ILE A 42 10.29 -16.51 -2.81
CA ILE A 42 9.55 -17.65 -2.24
C ILE A 42 9.47 -18.81 -3.23
N ARG A 43 9.19 -18.53 -4.51
CA ARG A 43 9.16 -19.56 -5.55
C ARG A 43 10.52 -20.22 -5.72
N GLU A 44 11.60 -19.45 -5.72
CA GLU A 44 12.95 -19.99 -5.80
C GLU A 44 13.32 -20.82 -4.56
N LEU A 45 12.92 -20.38 -3.36
CA LEU A 45 13.12 -21.15 -2.12
C LEU A 45 12.37 -22.47 -2.14
N GLY A 46 11.11 -22.49 -2.61
CA GLY A 46 10.32 -23.71 -2.71
C GLY A 46 10.90 -24.76 -3.68
N ILE A 47 11.64 -24.32 -4.71
CA ILE A 47 12.35 -25.24 -5.62
C ILE A 47 13.58 -25.87 -4.95
N LEU A 48 14.22 -25.17 -4.02
CA LEU A 48 15.43 -25.64 -3.32
C LEU A 48 15.15 -26.54 -2.13
N GLU A 49 13.91 -26.54 -1.62
CA GLU A 49 13.54 -27.27 -0.40
C GLU A 49 13.82 -28.77 -0.47
N ASP A 50 13.75 -29.37 -1.66
CA ASP A 50 13.98 -30.79 -1.90
C ASP A 50 15.44 -31.14 -2.26
N ALA A 51 16.31 -30.15 -2.50
CA ALA A 51 17.60 -30.35 -3.16
C ALA A 51 18.84 -30.23 -2.24
N GLU A 52 18.75 -29.56 -1.09
CA GLU A 52 19.90 -29.31 -0.21
C GLU A 52 19.82 -30.13 1.09
N LEU A 53 20.83 -30.97 1.35
CA LEU A 53 21.08 -31.54 2.67
C LEU A 53 21.62 -30.43 3.59
N ILE A 54 20.86 -30.13 4.65
CA ILE A 54 21.16 -29.07 5.62
C ILE A 54 21.53 -29.73 6.95
N GLU A 55 22.56 -29.22 7.62
CA GLU A 55 22.91 -29.71 8.96
C GLU A 55 21.83 -29.28 9.96
N GLU A 56 21.62 -30.05 11.03
CA GLU A 56 20.55 -29.80 12.01
C GLU A 56 20.63 -28.38 12.62
N ASN A 57 21.84 -27.88 12.89
CA ASN A 57 22.06 -26.54 13.43
C ASN A 57 21.66 -25.43 12.43
N GLU A 58 21.98 -25.62 11.15
CA GLU A 58 21.60 -24.70 10.08
C GLU A 58 20.08 -24.72 9.86
N ARG A 59 19.44 -25.88 9.98
CA ARG A 59 17.99 -26.02 9.89
C ARG A 59 17.29 -25.26 11.02
N GLN A 60 17.77 -25.41 12.26
CA GLN A 60 17.23 -24.69 13.41
C GLN A 60 17.37 -23.16 13.27
N ASP A 61 18.50 -22.68 12.75
CA ASP A 61 18.69 -21.25 12.47
C ASP A 61 17.72 -20.75 11.38
N PHE A 62 17.59 -21.52 10.30
CA PHE A 62 16.67 -21.22 9.20
C PHE A 62 15.22 -21.15 9.68
N ASP A 63 14.77 -22.12 10.47
CA ASP A 63 13.41 -22.18 11.02
C ASP A 63 13.15 -21.02 11.99
N ARG A 64 14.13 -20.67 12.83
CA ARG A 64 14.03 -19.52 13.73
C ARG A 64 13.82 -18.22 12.96
N ARG A 65 14.58 -18.04 11.88
CA ARG A 65 14.49 -16.84 11.02
C ARG A 65 13.16 -16.79 10.26
N LEU A 66 12.66 -17.93 9.79
CA LEU A 66 11.33 -18.01 9.18
C LEU A 66 10.20 -17.61 10.14
N VAL A 67 10.26 -18.07 11.40
CA VAL A 67 9.26 -17.70 12.41
C VAL A 67 9.28 -16.19 12.66
N GLU A 68 10.46 -15.59 12.77
CA GLU A 68 10.59 -14.15 12.97
C GLU A 68 10.09 -13.36 11.75
N LEU A 69 10.46 -13.77 10.54
CA LEU A 69 9.93 -13.21 9.31
C LEU A 69 8.40 -13.25 9.27
N GLY A 70 7.80 -14.39 9.62
CA GLY A 70 6.34 -14.53 9.66
C GLY A 70 5.67 -13.51 10.57
N ARG A 71 6.26 -13.22 11.74
CA ARG A 71 5.76 -12.18 12.65
C ARG A 71 5.86 -10.78 12.04
N ILE A 72 6.96 -10.47 11.34
CA ILE A 72 7.15 -9.18 10.70
C ILE A 72 6.15 -8.99 9.55
N GLU A 73 5.94 -10.02 8.72
CA GLU A 73 4.92 -9.99 7.65
C GLU A 73 3.52 -9.75 8.21
N GLU A 74 3.16 -10.43 9.30
CA GLU A 74 1.87 -10.25 9.95
C GLU A 74 1.70 -8.81 10.46
N ALA A 75 2.73 -8.27 11.12
CA ALA A 75 2.74 -6.88 11.58
C ALA A 75 2.61 -5.88 10.41
N ASN A 76 3.29 -6.13 9.29
CA ASN A 76 3.18 -5.31 8.08
C ASN A 76 1.79 -5.37 7.46
N GLY A 77 1.17 -6.56 7.44
CA GLY A 77 -0.21 -6.76 7.01
C GLY A 77 -1.19 -5.96 7.88
N GLN A 78 -1.04 -6.03 9.20
CA GLN A 78 -1.86 -5.24 10.14
C GLN A 78 -1.69 -3.73 9.94
N LEU A 79 -0.47 -3.27 9.67
CA LEU A 79 -0.18 -1.86 9.39
C LEU A 79 -0.85 -1.40 8.09
N LEU A 80 -0.77 -2.18 7.01
CA LEU A 80 -1.45 -1.90 5.76
C LEU A 80 -2.97 -1.82 5.93
N ASP A 81 -3.56 -2.77 6.65
CA ASP A 81 -5.00 -2.77 6.95
C ASP A 81 -5.44 -1.51 7.70
N LYS A 82 -4.65 -1.10 8.70
CA LYS A 82 -4.90 0.15 9.44
C LYS A 82 -4.87 1.35 8.51
N MET A 83 -3.85 1.45 7.64
CA MET A 83 -3.71 2.55 6.69
C MET A 83 -4.84 2.57 5.65
N GLN A 84 -5.28 1.42 5.15
CA GLN A 84 -6.41 1.32 4.24
C GLN A 84 -7.70 1.83 4.89
N ARG A 85 -7.97 1.46 6.15
CA ARG A 85 -9.15 1.94 6.88
C ARG A 85 -9.12 3.46 7.05
N GLN A 86 -7.95 4.02 7.41
CA GLN A 86 -7.75 5.47 7.53
C GLN A 86 -7.95 6.17 6.18
N ASN A 87 -7.38 5.65 5.09
CA ASN A 87 -7.54 6.20 3.75
C ASN A 87 -9.03 6.24 3.33
N ARG A 88 -9.77 5.14 3.52
CA ARG A 88 -11.21 5.09 3.24
C ARG A 88 -12.01 6.12 4.05
N SER A 89 -11.67 6.31 5.32
CA SER A 89 -12.30 7.33 6.18
C SER A 89 -12.01 8.74 5.65
N ASN A 90 -10.76 9.03 5.32
CA ASN A 90 -10.33 10.32 4.80
C ASN A 90 -10.97 10.64 3.46
N ALA A 91 -11.06 9.66 2.55
CA ALA A 91 -11.73 9.82 1.25
C ALA A 91 -13.22 10.17 1.41
N ARG A 92 -13.92 9.52 2.36
CA ARG A 92 -15.33 9.86 2.66
C ARG A 92 -15.47 11.27 3.22
N SER A 93 -14.55 11.69 4.09
CA SER A 93 -14.53 13.05 4.64
C SER A 93 -14.30 14.09 3.54
N LEU A 94 -13.30 13.85 2.68
CA LEU A 94 -12.97 14.72 1.56
C LEU A 94 -14.13 14.83 0.57
N ALA A 95 -14.80 13.73 0.22
CA ALA A 95 -15.98 13.75 -0.65
C ALA A 95 -17.10 14.64 -0.08
N LYS A 96 -17.36 14.58 1.24
CA LYS A 96 -18.31 15.46 1.91
C LYS A 96 -17.88 16.93 1.82
N GLN A 97 -16.61 17.22 2.08
CA GLN A 97 -16.07 18.59 1.98
C GLN A 97 -16.19 19.14 0.56
N VAL A 98 -15.80 18.38 -0.46
CA VAL A 98 -15.94 18.77 -1.88
C VAL A 98 -17.41 19.04 -2.22
N SER A 99 -18.34 18.19 -1.77
CA SER A 99 -19.78 18.42 -1.98
C SER A 99 -20.29 19.70 -1.28
N ALA A 100 -19.73 20.04 -0.12
CA ALA A 100 -20.09 21.26 0.60
C ALA A 100 -19.54 22.50 -0.10
N VAL A 101 -18.28 22.47 -0.55
CA VAL A 101 -17.66 23.54 -1.35
C VAL A 101 -18.43 23.76 -2.66
N ALA A 102 -18.80 22.70 -3.37
CA ALA A 102 -19.60 22.82 -4.59
C ALA A 102 -20.98 23.46 -4.34
N ARG A 103 -21.64 23.13 -3.21
CA ARG A 103 -22.90 23.78 -2.81
C ARG A 103 -22.71 25.25 -2.48
N ILE A 104 -21.64 25.61 -1.78
CA ILE A 104 -21.30 27.01 -1.48
C ILE A 104 -21.00 27.78 -2.76
N GLN A 105 -20.20 27.24 -3.68
CA GLN A 105 -19.93 27.85 -4.99
C GLN A 105 -21.21 28.02 -5.81
N LYS A 106 -22.14 27.06 -5.77
CA LYS A 106 -23.44 27.22 -6.45
C LYS A 106 -24.32 28.31 -5.82
N ALA A 107 -24.30 28.42 -4.50
CA ALA A 107 -25.12 29.39 -3.77
C ALA A 107 -24.57 30.82 -3.83
N TYR A 108 -23.23 30.98 -3.88
CA TYR A 108 -22.56 32.27 -3.72
C TYR A 108 -21.63 32.65 -4.88
N GLY A 109 -21.29 31.73 -5.78
CA GLY A 109 -20.45 31.98 -6.97
C GLY A 109 -21.25 32.37 -8.22
N GLY A 110 -22.58 32.51 -8.11
CA GLY A 110 -23.45 33.00 -9.16
C GLY A 110 -23.58 34.53 -9.14
N SER A 111 -22.50 35.25 -9.41
CA SER A 111 -22.56 36.69 -9.69
C SER A 111 -21.39 37.09 -10.59
N ASP A 112 -21.44 36.64 -11.86
CA ASP A 112 -20.86 37.37 -12.99
C ASP A 112 -21.42 36.86 -14.34
N ARG A 113 -22.57 37.39 -14.74
CA ARG A 113 -22.91 37.68 -16.14
C ARG A 113 -23.75 38.97 -16.21
N PRO A 114 -23.36 39.98 -17.00
CA PRO A 114 -24.18 41.15 -17.25
C PRO A 114 -25.19 40.94 -18.39
N ALA A 115 -26.39 41.53 -18.18
CA ALA A 115 -27.48 41.98 -19.06
C ALA A 115 -27.72 41.39 -20.47
N VAL A 116 -28.97 40.99 -20.76
CA VAL A 116 -29.70 41.38 -21.99
C VAL A 116 -31.19 41.60 -21.67
N GLN A 117 -31.64 42.86 -21.77
CA GLN A 117 -33.05 43.26 -21.87
C GLN A 117 -33.74 42.49 -23.01
N ARG A 118 -34.91 41.89 -22.75
CA ARG A 118 -35.87 41.55 -23.82
C ARG A 118 -37.30 41.62 -23.32
N GLY A 119 -37.98 42.68 -23.76
CA GLY A 119 -39.38 42.67 -24.17
C GLY A 119 -40.44 42.76 -23.07
N LEU A 120 -40.75 43.97 -22.61
CA LEU A 120 -42.13 44.30 -22.26
C LEU A 120 -42.89 44.57 -23.57
N GLU A 121 -43.40 43.52 -24.20
CA GLU A 121 -44.55 43.65 -25.11
C GLU A 121 -45.80 43.27 -24.29
N GLY A 122 -46.38 44.28 -23.65
CA GLY A 122 -47.65 44.20 -22.95
C GLY A 122 -48.58 45.27 -23.49
N LYS A 123 -49.61 44.81 -24.23
CA LYS A 123 -50.74 45.57 -24.76
C LYS A 123 -51.35 46.55 -23.75
N ALA A 124 -51.59 47.79 -24.16
CA ALA A 124 -52.83 48.56 -23.98
C ALA A 124 -52.73 49.86 -24.79
#